data_AF-A0A840G2Z6-F1
#
_entry.id   AF-A0A840G2Z6-F1
#
_cell.length_a   1.000
_cell.length_b   1.000
_cell.length_c   1.000
_cell.angle_alpha   90.00
_cell.angle_beta   90.00
_cell.angle_gamma   90.00
#
_symmetry.space_group_name_H-M   'P 1'
#
loop_
_entity.id
_entity.type
_entity.pdbx_description
1 polymer ?
#
loop_
_entity_poly.entity_id
_entity_poly.type
_entity_poly.pdbx_seq_one_letter_code
_entity_poly.pdbx_strand_id
1 'polypeptide(L)'
;MIFDRETYKRFFHGYEIIDCTIGFEEGRLGFLLAEIKEGRAHDEPCQVRLLAVKLTNPLETRFFSLSANALSLWADLSSAWEPGHAEFVGVDNGCSVYGYKPKVHKGQESSIPFHGGETVSGLRYGSVVQRTVRAGTTVFSVGWPLRVYERLGPEQWREHTDIPLPEALNSPVPEVAEEARDLKKSSFHYLAGSSAQDLYAVGSHGKVWRRKGNQWRQVAFPTTNLALKTVAVAPNGMAYITDEDGRVWKGRDDDWRCLTPVWKDYDGFKDSAWFAGRLWCTGVKGGLYVLQGRRMVLAQDAREQPMPWEYASAARRLDVSPDGRTLLIAGGVWAAQFDGESWKRLIQGMPPAKAVADGPLQV
;
A
#
# COMPACT_ATOMS: atom_id res chain seq x y z
N MET A 1 -10.82 -22.53 13.14
CA MET A 1 -9.71 -21.59 12.80
C MET A 1 -9.69 -21.45 11.28
N ILE A 2 -9.52 -20.26 10.71
CA ILE A 2 -9.60 -20.05 9.24
C ILE A 2 -8.40 -20.68 8.52
N PHE A 3 -7.26 -20.70 9.19
CA PHE A 3 -6.02 -21.38 8.81
C PHE A 3 -5.71 -22.35 9.96
N ASP A 4 -5.58 -23.63 9.67
CA ASP A 4 -5.10 -24.60 10.65
C ASP A 4 -3.55 -24.69 10.64
N ARG A 5 -2.99 -25.50 11.53
CA ARG A 5 -1.53 -25.66 11.66
C ARG A 5 -0.88 -26.16 10.37
N GLU A 6 -1.53 -27.08 9.66
CA GLU A 6 -0.99 -27.67 8.42
C GLU A 6 -1.02 -26.66 7.26
N THR A 7 -2.10 -25.90 7.13
CA THR A 7 -2.21 -24.78 6.18
C THR A 7 -1.15 -23.73 6.45
N TYR A 8 -0.93 -23.35 7.72
CA TYR A 8 0.12 -22.40 8.08
C TYR A 8 1.51 -22.92 7.68
N LYS A 9 1.84 -24.16 8.05
CA LYS A 9 3.11 -24.80 7.66
C LYS A 9 3.32 -24.81 6.15
N ARG A 10 2.26 -25.08 5.38
CA ARG A 10 2.35 -25.17 3.92
C ARG A 10 2.56 -23.82 3.23
N PHE A 11 1.90 -22.77 3.69
CA PHE A 11 1.85 -21.50 2.95
C PHE A 11 2.62 -20.35 3.59
N PHE A 12 2.81 -20.34 4.91
CA PHE A 12 3.40 -19.20 5.64
C PHE A 12 4.70 -19.54 6.38
N HIS A 13 5.00 -20.82 6.63
CA HIS A 13 6.25 -21.16 7.32
C HIS A 13 7.48 -20.76 6.49
N GLY A 14 8.36 -19.97 7.09
CA GLY A 14 9.52 -19.36 6.42
C GLY A 14 9.17 -18.13 5.57
N TYR A 15 7.96 -17.57 5.70
CA TYR A 15 7.52 -16.40 4.96
C TYR A 15 6.87 -15.36 5.88
N GLU A 16 6.99 -14.08 5.51
CA GLU A 16 6.22 -12.99 6.08
C GLU A 16 5.31 -12.33 5.04
N ILE A 17 4.18 -11.78 5.49
CA ILE A 17 3.26 -10.98 4.70
C ILE A 17 3.85 -9.57 4.56
N ILE A 18 4.15 -9.19 3.33
CA ILE A 18 4.65 -7.85 2.99
C ILE A 18 3.57 -6.93 2.44
N ASP A 19 2.52 -7.50 1.82
CA ASP A 19 1.34 -6.76 1.37
C ASP A 19 0.06 -7.60 1.35
N CYS A 20 -1.08 -6.93 1.37
CA CYS A 20 -2.40 -7.56 1.32
C CYS A 20 -3.43 -6.72 0.57
N THR A 21 -4.41 -7.38 -0.03
CA THR A 21 -5.58 -6.74 -0.62
C THR A 21 -6.83 -7.60 -0.39
N ILE A 22 -7.99 -6.97 -0.35
CA ILE A 22 -9.28 -7.65 -0.22
C ILE A 22 -10.14 -7.35 -1.44
N GLY A 23 -10.57 -8.43 -2.07
CA GLY A 23 -11.95 -8.72 -2.44
C GLY A 23 -12.28 -8.90 -3.94
N PHE A 24 -11.29 -9.06 -4.81
CA PHE A 24 -11.57 -9.54 -6.17
C PHE A 24 -12.43 -10.85 -6.13
N GLU A 25 -13.55 -10.91 -6.87
CA GLU A 25 -14.50 -12.06 -6.98
C GLU A 25 -14.94 -12.69 -5.64
N GLU A 26 -16.15 -12.38 -5.15
CA GLU A 26 -16.70 -12.98 -3.92
C GLU A 26 -15.83 -12.75 -2.65
N GLY A 27 -15.09 -11.64 -2.59
CA GLY A 27 -14.36 -11.27 -1.39
C GLY A 27 -13.07 -12.06 -1.15
N ARG A 28 -12.39 -12.56 -2.21
CA ARG A 28 -11.09 -13.22 -2.05
C ARG A 28 -10.06 -12.30 -1.42
N LEU A 29 -9.19 -12.87 -0.60
CA LEU A 29 -8.04 -12.19 -0.03
C LEU A 29 -6.81 -12.48 -0.87
N GLY A 30 -5.98 -11.46 -1.08
CA GLY A 30 -4.65 -11.60 -1.67
C GLY A 30 -3.60 -11.25 -0.63
N PHE A 31 -2.56 -12.08 -0.52
CA PHE A 31 -1.38 -11.79 0.28
C PHE A 31 -0.14 -11.93 -0.58
N LEU A 32 0.77 -10.96 -0.48
CA LEU A 32 2.10 -11.06 -1.01
C LEU A 32 3.02 -11.51 0.12
N LEU A 33 3.65 -12.67 -0.06
CA LEU A 33 4.51 -13.27 0.95
C LEU A 33 5.96 -13.24 0.48
N ALA A 34 6.86 -12.88 1.37
CA ALA A 34 8.29 -12.87 1.14
C ALA A 34 9.01 -13.86 2.05
N GLU A 35 9.99 -14.55 1.49
CA GLU A 35 10.82 -15.51 2.22
C GLU A 35 11.65 -14.83 3.31
N ILE A 36 11.58 -15.37 4.52
CA ILE A 36 12.40 -14.96 5.66
C ILE A 36 13.73 -15.71 5.57
N LYS A 37 14.83 -14.98 5.36
CA LYS A 37 16.19 -15.51 5.45
C LYS A 37 16.99 -14.73 6.50
N GLU A 38 17.47 -15.42 7.53
CA GLU A 38 18.39 -14.84 8.51
C GLU A 38 19.74 -14.56 7.86
N GLY A 39 20.36 -13.41 8.18
CA GLY A 39 21.72 -13.08 7.74
C GLY A 39 21.89 -12.79 6.23
N ARG A 40 20.79 -12.61 5.49
CA ARG A 40 20.81 -12.35 4.05
C ARG A 40 21.57 -11.06 3.71
N ALA A 41 22.52 -11.15 2.78
CA ALA A 41 23.08 -9.98 2.11
C ALA A 41 21.99 -9.28 1.29
N HIS A 42 22.02 -7.94 1.25
CA HIS A 42 21.00 -7.11 0.59
C HIS A 42 20.67 -7.55 -0.86
N ASP A 43 21.65 -8.11 -1.57
CA ASP A 43 21.58 -8.38 -3.00
C ASP A 43 21.21 -9.82 -3.37
N GLU A 44 21.12 -10.74 -2.39
CA GLU A 44 20.63 -12.09 -2.69
C GLU A 44 19.16 -12.05 -3.11
N PRO A 45 18.65 -12.90 -4.01
CA PRO A 45 17.24 -12.90 -4.36
C PRO A 45 16.33 -13.42 -3.22
N CYS A 46 15.19 -12.75 -3.01
CA CYS A 46 14.11 -13.19 -2.13
C CYS A 46 13.07 -13.95 -2.93
N GLN A 47 12.58 -15.09 -2.44
CA GLN A 47 11.39 -15.67 -3.04
C GLN A 47 10.15 -14.89 -2.60
N VAL A 48 9.41 -14.37 -3.58
CA VAL A 48 8.11 -13.75 -3.38
C VAL A 48 7.03 -14.66 -3.96
N ARG A 49 5.90 -14.79 -3.28
CA ARG A 49 4.74 -15.55 -3.76
C ARG A 49 3.44 -14.81 -3.51
N LEU A 50 2.53 -14.93 -4.47
CA LEU A 50 1.14 -14.55 -4.30
C LEU A 50 0.38 -15.70 -3.65
N LEU A 51 -0.34 -15.42 -2.57
CA LEU A 51 -1.32 -16.32 -1.96
C LEU A 51 -2.72 -15.71 -2.12
N ALA A 52 -3.57 -16.39 -2.90
CA ALA A 52 -4.98 -16.10 -3.04
C ALA A 52 -5.81 -17.00 -2.13
N VAL A 53 -6.77 -16.42 -1.41
CA VAL A 53 -7.60 -17.12 -0.40
C VAL A 53 -9.08 -16.84 -0.65
N LYS A 54 -9.87 -17.89 -0.91
CA LYS A 54 -11.33 -17.79 -1.01
C LYS A 54 -11.98 -18.40 0.23
N LEU A 55 -12.28 -17.56 1.23
CA LEU A 55 -12.75 -18.01 2.55
C LEU A 55 -14.03 -18.85 2.52
N THR A 56 -14.88 -18.66 1.52
CA THR A 56 -16.13 -19.41 1.33
C THR A 56 -15.90 -20.86 0.86
N ASN A 57 -14.73 -21.17 0.30
CA ASN A 57 -14.39 -22.54 -0.09
C ASN A 57 -14.01 -23.40 1.13
N PRO A 58 -14.21 -24.74 1.05
CA PRO A 58 -13.60 -25.72 1.96
C PRO A 58 -12.07 -25.59 2.02
N LEU A 59 -11.45 -26.01 3.14
CA LEU A 59 -10.01 -25.84 3.39
C LEU A 59 -9.13 -26.41 2.27
N GLU A 60 -9.54 -27.51 1.66
CA GLU A 60 -8.83 -28.25 0.62
C GLU A 60 -8.69 -27.46 -0.68
N THR A 61 -9.59 -26.51 -0.94
CA THR A 61 -9.67 -25.74 -2.20
C THR A 61 -9.68 -24.22 -1.98
N ARG A 62 -9.49 -23.78 -0.74
CA ARG A 62 -9.50 -22.37 -0.34
C ARG A 62 -8.25 -21.60 -0.77
N PHE A 63 -7.12 -22.29 -0.86
CA PHE A 63 -5.80 -21.68 -1.04
C PHE A 63 -5.25 -21.92 -2.43
N PHE A 64 -4.76 -20.86 -3.06
CA PHE A 64 -3.96 -20.93 -4.27
C PHE A 64 -2.69 -20.11 -4.06
N SER A 65 -1.53 -20.74 -4.23
CA SER A 65 -0.23 -20.08 -4.12
C SER A 65 0.53 -20.16 -5.43
N LEU A 66 1.25 -19.11 -5.77
CA LEU A 66 2.06 -19.04 -6.98
C LEU A 66 3.33 -18.23 -6.74
N SER A 67 4.49 -18.77 -7.11
CA SER A 67 5.75 -18.03 -7.08
C SER A 67 5.70 -16.86 -8.06
N ALA A 68 6.10 -15.68 -7.59
CA ALA A 68 6.08 -14.44 -8.34
C ALA A 68 7.52 -13.93 -8.50
N ASN A 69 8.33 -14.64 -9.28
CA ASN A 69 9.76 -14.40 -9.42
C ASN A 69 10.12 -13.01 -9.99
N ALA A 70 9.16 -12.33 -10.62
CA ALA A 70 9.31 -10.97 -11.12
C ALA A 70 9.14 -9.90 -10.03
N LEU A 71 8.66 -10.29 -8.84
CA LEU A 71 8.39 -9.39 -7.72
C LEU A 71 9.47 -9.54 -6.66
N SER A 72 9.83 -8.42 -6.04
CA SER A 72 10.79 -8.33 -4.95
C SER A 72 10.10 -7.97 -3.62
N LEU A 73 10.91 -7.70 -2.60
CA LEU A 73 10.44 -7.19 -1.31
C LEU A 73 9.80 -5.79 -1.38
N TRP A 74 9.99 -5.08 -2.48
CA TRP A 74 9.45 -3.74 -2.72
C TRP A 74 8.18 -3.75 -3.57
N ALA A 75 7.66 -4.93 -3.90
CA ALA A 75 6.41 -5.06 -4.64
C ALA A 75 5.19 -4.77 -3.77
N ASP A 76 4.18 -4.20 -4.41
CA ASP A 76 2.86 -3.98 -3.85
C ASP A 76 1.83 -4.87 -4.55
N LEU A 77 0.75 -5.18 -3.85
CA LEU A 77 -0.37 -5.98 -4.33
C LEU A 77 -1.66 -5.17 -4.25
N SER A 78 -2.43 -5.20 -5.33
CA SER A 78 -3.79 -4.66 -5.37
C SER A 78 -4.72 -5.61 -6.13
N SER A 79 -6.01 -5.30 -6.11
CA SER A 79 -7.02 -6.06 -6.84
C SER A 79 -7.92 -5.15 -7.66
N ALA A 80 -8.29 -5.54 -8.89
CA ALA A 80 -9.28 -4.87 -9.71
C ALA A 80 -10.67 -5.55 -9.58
N TRP A 81 -11.74 -4.81 -9.86
CA TRP A 81 -13.12 -5.24 -9.49
C TRP A 81 -14.19 -4.99 -10.54
N GLU A 82 -13.86 -4.38 -11.68
CA GLU A 82 -14.85 -4.23 -12.74
C GLU A 82 -15.27 -5.63 -13.25
N PRO A 83 -16.57 -5.91 -13.47
CA PRO A 83 -17.08 -7.25 -13.84
C PRO A 83 -16.47 -7.94 -15.09
N GLY A 84 -15.52 -7.34 -15.81
CA GLY A 84 -14.72 -8.00 -16.86
C GLY A 84 -13.24 -8.25 -16.48
N HIS A 85 -12.68 -7.46 -15.56
CA HIS A 85 -11.23 -7.36 -15.32
C HIS A 85 -10.83 -7.62 -13.88
N ALA A 86 -11.75 -8.19 -13.11
CA ALA A 86 -11.53 -8.63 -11.76
C ALA A 86 -10.26 -9.54 -11.70
N GLU A 87 -9.22 -9.14 -10.98
CA GLU A 87 -7.92 -9.83 -10.89
C GLU A 87 -7.08 -9.37 -9.68
N PHE A 88 -6.01 -10.11 -9.34
CA PHE A 88 -4.90 -9.60 -8.53
C PHE A 88 -3.79 -9.06 -9.44
N VAL A 89 -3.22 -7.91 -9.05
CA VAL A 89 -2.09 -7.28 -9.75
C VAL A 89 -1.01 -6.97 -8.73
N GLY A 90 0.14 -7.60 -8.89
CA GLY A 90 1.38 -7.27 -8.20
C GLY A 90 2.24 -6.36 -9.08
N VAL A 91 2.81 -5.32 -8.50
CA VAL A 91 3.71 -4.40 -9.21
C VAL A 91 4.94 -4.14 -8.35
N ASP A 92 6.11 -4.38 -8.93
CA ASP A 92 7.41 -4.09 -8.34
C ASP A 92 7.83 -2.63 -8.54
N ASN A 93 8.76 -2.14 -7.71
CA ASN A 93 9.24 -0.75 -7.84
C ASN A 93 9.89 -0.48 -9.21
N GLY A 94 10.50 -1.50 -9.83
CA GLY A 94 11.08 -1.46 -11.17
C GLY A 94 10.05 -1.59 -12.30
N CYS A 95 8.77 -1.31 -12.03
CA CYS A 95 7.66 -1.39 -12.98
C CYS A 95 7.36 -2.80 -13.52
N SER A 96 7.94 -3.85 -12.94
CA SER A 96 7.63 -5.24 -13.30
C SER A 96 6.25 -5.62 -12.78
N VAL A 97 5.44 -6.28 -13.61
CA VAL A 97 4.03 -6.56 -13.33
C VAL A 97 3.79 -8.06 -13.25
N TYR A 98 2.90 -8.45 -12.34
CA TYR A 98 2.43 -9.81 -12.18
C TYR A 98 0.91 -9.84 -12.10
N GLY A 99 0.25 -10.45 -13.08
CA GLY A 99 -1.20 -10.59 -13.13
C GLY A 99 -1.67 -11.96 -12.68
N TYR A 100 -2.81 -12.03 -12.01
CA TYR A 100 -3.47 -13.30 -11.70
C TYR A 100 -5.00 -13.17 -11.68
N LYS A 101 -5.64 -13.96 -12.55
CA LYS A 101 -7.07 -14.25 -12.51
C LYS A 101 -7.30 -15.76 -12.64
N PRO A 102 -7.95 -16.41 -11.66
CA PRO A 102 -8.19 -17.85 -11.66
C PRO A 102 -8.76 -18.35 -13.00
N LYS A 103 -8.11 -19.35 -13.59
CA LYS A 103 -8.51 -20.00 -14.85
C LYS A 103 -8.53 -19.09 -16.10
N VAL A 104 -8.09 -17.84 -16.00
CA VAL A 104 -8.04 -16.90 -17.14
C VAL A 104 -6.59 -16.58 -17.50
N HIS A 105 -5.81 -16.05 -16.57
CA HIS A 105 -4.40 -15.71 -16.80
C HIS A 105 -3.61 -15.73 -15.49
N LYS A 106 -2.31 -16.00 -15.58
CA LYS A 106 -1.39 -15.94 -14.45
C LYS A 106 0.03 -15.75 -14.95
N GLY A 107 0.83 -14.92 -14.28
CA GLY A 107 2.25 -14.82 -14.54
C GLY A 107 2.75 -13.38 -14.64
N GLN A 108 4.01 -13.28 -15.02
CA GLN A 108 4.66 -12.01 -15.33
C GLN A 108 4.07 -11.42 -16.61
N GLU A 109 3.84 -10.11 -16.58
CA GLU A 109 3.41 -9.31 -17.73
C GLU A 109 4.55 -8.38 -18.18
N SER A 110 4.33 -7.67 -19.28
CA SER A 110 5.18 -6.56 -19.69
C SER A 110 5.27 -5.49 -18.61
N SER A 111 6.46 -4.89 -18.45
CA SER A 111 6.66 -3.78 -17.53
C SER A 111 5.76 -2.59 -17.88
N ILE A 112 5.35 -1.82 -16.86
CA ILE A 112 4.54 -0.61 -17.06
C ILE A 112 5.29 0.35 -18.01
N PRO A 113 4.68 0.75 -19.14
CA PRO A 113 5.32 1.64 -20.09
C PRO A 113 5.43 3.05 -19.51
N PHE A 114 6.58 3.68 -19.76
CA PHE A 114 6.83 5.07 -19.42
C PHE A 114 7.24 5.83 -20.68
N HIS A 115 6.45 6.84 -21.04
CA HIS A 115 6.63 7.71 -22.20
C HIS A 115 7.43 8.97 -21.85
N GLY A 116 8.23 8.92 -20.78
CA GLY A 116 9.13 10.00 -20.39
C GLY A 116 10.32 10.14 -21.34
N GLY A 117 10.64 11.41 -21.61
CA GLY A 117 11.50 11.85 -22.70
C GLY A 117 12.99 11.80 -22.37
N GLU A 118 13.77 11.56 -23.43
CA GLU A 118 15.16 11.99 -23.47
C GLU A 118 15.26 13.42 -22.94
N THR A 119 16.11 13.61 -21.94
CA THR A 119 16.46 14.95 -21.46
C THR A 119 17.07 15.77 -22.59
N VAL A 120 17.16 17.10 -22.42
CA VAL A 120 17.86 17.99 -23.37
C VAL A 120 19.31 17.53 -23.62
N SER A 121 19.93 16.83 -22.66
CA SER A 121 21.26 16.22 -22.80
C SER A 121 21.27 14.83 -23.44
N GLY A 122 20.14 14.33 -23.97
CA GLY A 122 20.00 13.00 -24.58
C GLY A 122 19.98 11.83 -23.58
N LEU A 123 20.02 12.08 -22.27
CA LEU A 123 19.94 11.02 -21.26
C LEU A 123 18.50 10.54 -21.12
N ARG A 124 18.29 9.23 -21.22
CA ARG A 124 17.03 8.57 -20.91
C ARG A 124 16.98 8.23 -19.42
N TYR A 125 15.80 8.34 -18.83
CA TYR A 125 15.52 7.87 -17.47
C TYR A 125 14.23 7.05 -17.44
N GLY A 126 14.11 6.19 -16.42
CA GLY A 126 12.98 5.28 -16.27
C GLY A 126 11.85 5.86 -15.42
N SER A 127 11.06 4.95 -14.85
CA SER A 127 10.05 5.24 -13.83
C SER A 127 10.23 4.28 -12.67
N VAL A 128 9.88 4.73 -11.48
CA VAL A 128 9.91 3.90 -10.27
C VAL A 128 8.57 3.98 -9.60
N VAL A 129 7.89 2.83 -9.45
CA VAL A 129 6.64 2.73 -8.71
C VAL A 129 6.93 2.78 -7.21
N GLN A 130 6.20 3.64 -6.50
CA GLN A 130 6.23 3.74 -5.04
C GLN A 130 5.03 3.05 -4.39
N ARG A 131 3.87 3.07 -5.06
CA ARG A 131 2.64 2.51 -4.50
C ARG A 131 1.69 1.99 -5.58
N THR A 132 1.09 0.82 -5.35
CA THR A 132 -0.02 0.29 -6.16
C THR A 132 -1.30 0.12 -5.34
N VAL A 133 -2.36 0.82 -5.71
CA VAL A 133 -3.62 0.93 -4.94
C VAL A 133 -4.83 0.69 -5.82
N ARG A 134 -5.99 0.42 -5.20
CA ARG A 134 -7.29 0.45 -5.87
C ARG A 134 -8.01 1.75 -5.53
N ALA A 135 -8.66 2.35 -6.52
CA ALA A 135 -9.65 3.40 -6.33
C ALA A 135 -10.94 3.07 -7.09
N GLY A 136 -12.05 2.93 -6.36
CA GLY A 136 -13.26 2.31 -6.89
C GLY A 136 -12.99 0.86 -7.31
N THR A 137 -13.04 0.60 -8.61
CA THR A 137 -12.83 -0.73 -9.22
C THR A 137 -11.51 -0.87 -9.98
N THR A 138 -10.75 0.22 -10.09
CA THR A 138 -9.57 0.32 -10.95
C THR A 138 -8.30 0.32 -10.13
N VAL A 139 -7.27 -0.37 -10.62
CA VAL A 139 -5.93 -0.37 -10.01
C VAL A 139 -5.10 0.77 -10.62
N PHE A 140 -4.35 1.45 -9.76
CA PHE A 140 -3.41 2.48 -10.12
C PHE A 140 -2.05 2.20 -9.51
N SER A 141 -0.99 2.57 -10.22
CA SER A 141 0.36 2.65 -9.67
C SER A 141 0.83 4.11 -9.73
N VAL A 142 1.49 4.57 -8.67
CA VAL A 142 2.05 5.92 -8.61
C VAL A 142 3.51 5.89 -8.20
N GLY A 143 4.27 6.90 -8.63
CA GLY A 143 5.68 6.97 -8.30
C GLY A 143 6.42 8.12 -8.95
N TRP A 144 7.71 7.90 -9.18
CA TRP A 144 8.61 8.85 -9.80
C TRP A 144 8.63 8.65 -11.31
N PRO A 145 8.70 9.74 -12.12
CA PRO A 145 8.73 11.15 -11.72
C PRO A 145 7.35 11.82 -11.74
N LEU A 146 6.70 11.93 -10.58
CA LEU A 146 5.32 12.41 -10.43
C LEU A 146 4.39 11.75 -11.46
N ARG A 147 4.41 10.41 -11.51
CA ARG A 147 3.62 9.62 -12.47
C ARG A 147 2.51 8.84 -11.83
N VAL A 148 1.41 8.74 -12.57
CA VAL A 148 0.24 7.90 -12.27
C VAL A 148 -0.01 7.01 -13.48
N TYR A 149 -0.15 5.72 -13.23
CA TYR A 149 -0.46 4.69 -14.20
C TYR A 149 -1.80 4.07 -13.84
N GLU A 150 -2.67 3.90 -14.83
CA GLU A 150 -3.99 3.30 -14.68
C GLU A 150 -4.02 1.95 -15.37
N ARG A 151 -4.41 0.91 -14.64
CA ARG A 151 -4.60 -0.44 -15.18
C ARG A 151 -5.87 -0.47 -16.04
N LEU A 152 -5.73 -0.83 -17.31
CA LEU A 152 -6.86 -1.02 -18.23
C LEU A 152 -7.29 -2.50 -18.33
N GLY A 153 -6.36 -3.41 -18.05
CA GLY A 153 -6.54 -4.85 -18.10
C GLY A 153 -5.20 -5.56 -18.31
N PRO A 154 -5.17 -6.90 -18.44
CA PRO A 154 -3.96 -7.68 -18.70
C PRO A 154 -3.06 -7.07 -19.77
N GLU A 155 -1.77 -6.92 -19.46
CA GLU A 155 -0.72 -6.30 -20.30
C GLU A 155 -0.92 -4.80 -20.60
N GLN A 156 -1.99 -4.17 -20.08
CA GLN A 156 -2.41 -2.84 -20.53
C GLN A 156 -2.44 -1.83 -19.39
N TRP A 157 -1.60 -0.81 -19.53
CA TRP A 157 -1.50 0.32 -18.63
C TRP A 157 -1.53 1.62 -19.41
N ARG A 158 -2.24 2.61 -18.86
CA ARG A 158 -2.27 3.98 -19.37
C ARG A 158 -1.49 4.88 -18.43
N GLU A 159 -0.47 5.56 -18.96
CA GLU A 159 0.20 6.65 -18.26
C GLU A 159 -0.65 7.93 -18.32
N HIS A 160 -0.79 8.63 -17.19
CA HIS A 160 -1.42 9.95 -17.12
C HIS A 160 -0.39 11.04 -17.41
N THR A 161 -0.21 11.36 -18.70
CA THR A 161 0.75 12.37 -19.17
C THR A 161 0.28 13.81 -18.98
N ASP A 162 -0.99 14.03 -18.62
CA ASP A 162 -1.53 15.35 -18.26
C ASP A 162 -0.87 15.93 -17.00
N ILE A 163 -0.23 15.09 -16.18
CA ILE A 163 0.65 15.53 -15.10
C ILE A 163 2.03 15.81 -15.70
N PRO A 164 2.48 17.07 -15.76
CA PRO A 164 3.77 17.40 -16.33
C PRO A 164 4.90 16.76 -15.53
N LEU A 165 5.96 16.38 -16.23
CA LEU A 165 7.21 15.99 -15.58
C LEU A 165 7.76 17.18 -14.78
N PRO A 166 8.47 16.94 -13.67
CA PRO A 166 9.24 17.98 -13.01
C PRO A 166 10.18 18.67 -14.02
N GLU A 167 10.02 19.99 -14.21
CA GLU A 167 10.82 20.79 -15.16
C GLU A 167 12.33 20.63 -14.90
N ALA A 168 12.70 20.52 -13.64
CA ALA A 168 14.09 20.36 -13.19
C ALA A 168 14.78 19.11 -13.79
N LEU A 169 14.05 18.06 -14.19
CA LEU A 169 14.63 16.88 -14.86
C LEU A 169 15.26 17.23 -16.22
N ASN A 170 14.78 18.30 -16.87
CA ASN A 170 15.25 18.78 -18.15
C ASN A 170 16.12 20.04 -18.01
N SER A 171 16.55 20.39 -16.79
CA SER A 171 17.40 21.55 -16.57
C SER A 171 18.72 21.42 -17.33
N PRO A 172 19.20 22.48 -17.99
CA PRO A 172 20.54 22.51 -18.59
C PRO A 172 21.65 22.58 -17.53
N VAL A 173 21.30 22.84 -16.26
CA VAL A 173 22.22 22.84 -15.12
C VAL A 173 22.30 21.43 -14.54
N PRO A 174 23.44 20.71 -14.66
CA PRO A 174 23.56 19.31 -14.27
C PRO A 174 23.15 19.02 -12.83
N GLU A 175 23.53 19.89 -11.88
CA GLU A 175 23.26 19.72 -10.46
C GLU A 175 21.75 19.74 -10.17
N VAL A 176 21.01 20.61 -10.86
CA VAL A 176 19.54 20.71 -10.75
C VAL A 176 18.86 19.46 -11.34
N ALA A 177 19.38 18.96 -12.47
CA ALA A 177 18.87 17.75 -13.10
C ALA A 177 19.15 16.49 -12.26
N GLU A 178 20.33 16.39 -11.66
CA GLU A 178 20.67 15.32 -10.72
C GLU A 178 19.82 15.37 -9.46
N GLU A 179 19.61 16.57 -8.90
CA GLU A 179 18.72 16.76 -7.75
C GLU A 179 17.28 16.33 -8.06
N ALA A 180 16.78 16.63 -9.26
CA ALA A 180 15.42 16.24 -9.68
C ALA A 180 15.26 14.72 -9.87
N ARG A 181 16.36 13.99 -10.10
CA ARG A 181 16.40 12.52 -10.18
C ARG A 181 16.39 11.85 -8.82
N ASP A 182 16.59 12.60 -7.73
CA ASP A 182 16.35 12.08 -6.38
C ASP A 182 14.86 11.73 -6.23
N LEU A 183 14.60 10.43 -6.03
CA LEU A 183 13.27 9.87 -5.77
C LEU A 183 12.56 10.62 -4.63
N LYS A 184 13.29 11.12 -3.64
CA LYS A 184 12.71 11.85 -2.50
C LYS A 184 12.14 13.21 -2.90
N LYS A 185 12.53 13.76 -4.05
CA LYS A 185 12.20 15.14 -4.45
C LYS A 185 11.06 15.24 -5.47
N SER A 186 10.83 14.19 -6.24
CA SER A 186 9.97 14.24 -7.42
C SER A 186 9.06 13.01 -7.56
N SER A 187 8.59 12.43 -6.45
CA SER A 187 7.80 11.20 -6.48
C SER A 187 6.42 11.36 -5.85
N PHE A 188 5.42 10.70 -6.43
CA PHE A 188 4.19 10.40 -5.71
C PHE A 188 4.42 9.20 -4.80
N HIS A 189 4.03 9.32 -3.53
CA HIS A 189 4.16 8.25 -2.55
C HIS A 189 2.87 7.47 -2.35
N TYR A 190 1.72 8.09 -2.64
CA TYR A 190 0.42 7.47 -2.39
C TYR A 190 -0.68 8.04 -3.28
N LEU A 191 -1.73 7.26 -3.49
CA LEU A 191 -2.95 7.67 -4.19
C LEU A 191 -4.17 7.07 -3.49
N ALA A 192 -5.25 7.84 -3.40
CA ALA A 192 -6.53 7.34 -2.94
C ALA A 192 -7.68 8.15 -3.53
N GLY A 193 -8.85 7.55 -3.59
CA GLY A 193 -10.04 8.22 -4.08
C GLY A 193 -11.27 7.33 -4.03
N SER A 194 -12.44 7.95 -4.18
CA SER A 194 -13.71 7.22 -4.20
C SER A 194 -13.96 6.47 -5.50
N SER A 195 -13.34 6.91 -6.60
CA SER A 195 -13.44 6.28 -7.93
C SER A 195 -12.23 6.64 -8.79
N ALA A 196 -12.09 5.98 -9.93
CA ALA A 196 -11.07 6.31 -10.93
C ALA A 196 -11.10 7.78 -11.43
N GLN A 197 -12.18 8.51 -11.17
CA GLN A 197 -12.40 9.88 -11.62
C GLN A 197 -12.39 10.93 -10.49
N ASP A 198 -12.28 10.54 -9.21
CA ASP A 198 -12.08 11.45 -8.09
C ASP A 198 -10.97 10.92 -7.20
N LEU A 199 -9.74 11.36 -7.48
CA LEU A 199 -8.50 10.85 -6.89
C LEU A 199 -7.67 11.98 -6.32
N TYR A 200 -6.90 11.68 -5.28
CA TYR A 200 -5.75 12.45 -4.86
C TYR A 200 -4.48 11.61 -5.03
N ALA A 201 -3.45 12.22 -5.61
CA ALA A 201 -2.07 11.71 -5.60
C ALA A 201 -1.21 12.68 -4.77
N VAL A 202 -0.42 12.14 -3.84
CA VAL A 202 0.38 12.93 -2.89
C VAL A 202 1.82 12.47 -2.89
N GLY A 203 2.76 13.38 -2.66
CA GLY A 203 4.17 13.07 -2.82
C GLY A 203 5.14 14.04 -2.15
N SER A 204 6.37 14.04 -2.67
CA SER A 204 7.47 14.91 -2.27
C SER A 204 7.08 16.39 -2.22
N HIS A 205 7.71 17.17 -1.34
CA HIS A 205 7.61 18.65 -1.34
C HIS A 205 6.17 19.19 -1.35
N GLY A 206 5.28 18.55 -0.60
CA GLY A 206 3.87 18.95 -0.50
C GLY A 206 3.09 18.84 -1.81
N LYS A 207 3.59 18.08 -2.80
CA LYS A 207 2.90 17.93 -4.08
C LYS A 207 1.61 17.14 -3.87
N VAL A 208 0.49 17.83 -4.10
CA VAL A 208 -0.85 17.25 -4.12
C VAL A 208 -1.45 17.49 -5.50
N TRP A 209 -1.89 16.42 -6.14
CA TRP A 209 -2.63 16.47 -7.39
C TRP A 209 -4.00 15.85 -7.19
N ARG A 210 -5.03 16.49 -7.74
CA ARG A 210 -6.39 15.97 -7.71
C ARG A 210 -6.86 15.67 -9.13
N ARG A 211 -7.42 14.47 -9.32
CA ARG A 211 -8.19 14.13 -10.51
C ARG A 211 -9.66 14.41 -10.24
N LYS A 212 -10.31 15.16 -11.14
CA LYS A 212 -11.79 15.24 -11.22
C LYS A 212 -12.21 14.93 -12.66
N GLY A 213 -13.01 13.89 -12.86
CA GLY A 213 -13.30 13.37 -14.19
C GLY A 213 -12.02 12.85 -14.85
N ASN A 214 -11.69 13.42 -16.00
CA ASN A 214 -10.47 13.08 -16.76
C ASN A 214 -9.36 14.14 -16.64
N GLN A 215 -9.50 15.09 -15.73
CA GLN A 215 -8.53 16.18 -15.58
C GLN A 215 -7.78 16.06 -14.27
N TRP A 216 -6.46 16.12 -14.37
CA TRP A 216 -5.56 16.29 -13.23
C TRP A 216 -5.25 17.78 -13.04
N ARG A 217 -5.25 18.22 -11.78
CA ARG A 217 -4.86 19.57 -11.41
C ARG A 217 -4.02 19.52 -10.14
N GLN A 218 -2.91 20.27 -10.11
CA GLN A 218 -2.18 20.49 -8.87
C GLN A 218 -3.05 21.32 -7.92
N VAL A 219 -3.08 20.91 -6.65
CA VAL A 219 -3.84 21.54 -5.58
C VAL A 219 -2.87 22.29 -4.68
N ALA A 220 -3.27 23.47 -4.21
CA ALA A 220 -2.48 24.22 -3.24
C ALA A 220 -2.46 23.46 -1.90
N PHE A 221 -1.26 23.27 -1.34
CA PHE A 221 -1.08 22.61 -0.05
C PHE A 221 -0.25 23.50 0.90
N PRO A 222 -0.55 23.55 2.21
CA PRO A 222 0.07 24.53 3.12
C PRO A 222 1.59 24.39 3.33
N THR A 223 2.18 23.25 2.98
CA THR A 223 3.63 23.02 3.05
C THR A 223 4.15 22.70 1.66
N THR A 224 5.35 23.18 1.35
CA THR A 224 6.09 22.92 0.10
C THR A 224 7.41 22.19 0.32
N ASN A 225 7.76 21.90 1.57
CA ASN A 225 9.06 21.32 1.95
C ASN A 225 8.96 19.93 2.57
N LEU A 226 7.75 19.51 2.97
CA LEU A 226 7.55 18.20 3.61
C LEU A 226 7.11 17.14 2.60
N ALA A 227 7.62 15.92 2.75
CA ALA A 227 7.10 14.77 2.01
C ALA A 227 5.76 14.30 2.58
N LEU A 228 4.75 14.19 1.71
CA LEU A 228 3.45 13.59 2.03
C LEU A 228 3.54 12.07 1.85
N LYS A 229 3.13 11.29 2.84
CA LYS A 229 3.38 9.83 2.91
C LYS A 229 2.17 9.00 2.50
N THR A 230 0.98 9.37 2.94
CA THR A 230 -0.25 8.63 2.68
C THR A 230 -1.42 9.56 2.43
N VAL A 231 -2.46 9.06 1.76
CA VAL A 231 -3.74 9.76 1.63
C VAL A 231 -4.89 8.76 1.75
N ALA A 232 -5.94 9.14 2.47
CA ALA A 232 -7.20 8.41 2.54
C ALA A 232 -8.38 9.36 2.27
N VAL A 233 -9.40 8.89 1.56
CA VAL A 233 -10.59 9.69 1.23
C VAL A 233 -11.80 9.11 1.93
N ALA A 234 -12.48 9.93 2.73
CA ALA A 234 -13.72 9.59 3.41
C ALA A 234 -14.92 9.61 2.43
N PRO A 235 -16.03 8.91 2.73
CA PRO A 235 -17.23 8.89 1.89
C PRO A 235 -17.82 10.28 1.56
N ASN A 236 -17.57 11.29 2.40
CA ASN A 236 -18.00 12.67 2.16
C ASN A 236 -17.05 13.46 1.25
N GLY A 237 -16.02 12.82 0.67
CA GLY A 237 -15.04 13.42 -0.23
C GLY A 237 -13.94 14.22 0.48
N MET A 238 -13.87 14.20 1.81
CA MET A 238 -12.76 14.78 2.57
C MET A 238 -11.54 13.87 2.49
N ALA A 239 -10.40 14.43 2.11
CA ALA A 239 -9.13 13.75 2.09
C ALA A 239 -8.37 13.99 3.41
N TYR A 240 -7.64 12.96 3.83
CA TYR A 240 -6.77 12.95 4.99
C TYR A 240 -5.38 12.57 4.53
N ILE A 241 -4.42 13.47 4.68
CA ILE A 241 -3.03 13.28 4.21
C ILE A 241 -2.12 13.23 5.43
N THR A 242 -1.17 12.30 5.44
CA THR A 242 -0.12 12.26 6.45
C THR A 242 1.19 12.80 5.89
N ASP A 243 1.97 13.54 6.68
CA ASP A 243 3.32 13.96 6.30
C ASP A 243 4.42 13.18 7.04
N GLU A 244 5.68 13.49 6.72
CA GLU A 244 6.86 12.86 7.30
C GLU A 244 7.11 13.21 8.78
N ASP A 245 6.50 14.29 9.28
CA ASP A 245 6.53 14.70 10.69
C ASP A 245 5.38 14.08 11.51
N GLY A 246 4.57 13.23 10.88
CA GLY A 246 3.44 12.54 11.50
C GLY A 246 2.21 13.41 11.67
N ARG A 247 2.17 14.59 11.02
CA ARG A 247 0.96 15.40 11.02
C ARG A 247 -0.09 14.76 10.12
N VAL A 248 -1.34 14.96 10.49
CA VAL A 248 -2.52 14.63 9.69
C VAL A 248 -3.18 15.92 9.25
N TRP A 249 -3.32 16.07 7.95
CA TRP A 249 -3.99 17.17 7.28
C TRP A 249 -5.36 16.69 6.82
N LYS A 250 -6.38 17.54 6.95
CA LYS A 250 -7.72 17.29 6.42
C LYS A 250 -8.08 18.41 5.47
N GLY A 251 -8.62 18.06 4.32
CA GLY A 251 -9.02 19.04 3.34
C GLY A 251 -9.76 18.47 2.15
N ARG A 252 -10.16 19.38 1.27
CA ARG A 252 -10.75 19.07 -0.03
C ARG A 252 -10.45 20.22 -0.97
N ASP A 253 -10.08 19.89 -2.21
CA ASP A 253 -9.64 20.91 -3.18
C ASP A 253 -8.53 21.76 -2.55
N ASP A 254 -8.63 23.08 -2.62
CA ASP A 254 -7.56 24.00 -2.19
C ASP A 254 -7.70 24.43 -0.70
N ASP A 255 -8.59 23.80 0.06
CA ASP A 255 -8.81 24.08 1.49
C ASP A 255 -8.27 22.94 2.37
N TRP A 256 -7.18 23.22 3.09
CA TRP A 256 -6.47 22.27 3.94
C TRP A 256 -6.17 22.83 5.31
N ARG A 257 -6.36 22.00 6.34
CA ARG A 257 -6.00 22.32 7.72
C ARG A 257 -5.25 21.18 8.39
N CYS A 258 -4.25 21.52 9.20
CA CYS A 258 -3.54 20.56 10.01
C CYS A 258 -4.36 20.19 11.27
N LEU A 259 -4.65 18.91 11.46
CA LEU A 259 -5.42 18.42 12.60
C LEU A 259 -4.53 18.08 13.79
N THR A 260 -3.40 17.44 13.55
CA THR A 260 -2.49 16.96 14.60
C THR A 260 -1.22 17.82 14.67
N PRO A 261 -0.58 17.93 15.84
CA PRO A 261 0.75 18.55 15.96
C PRO A 261 1.83 17.61 15.40
N VAL A 262 3.08 18.09 15.38
CA VAL A 262 4.25 17.24 15.13
C VAL A 262 4.26 16.11 16.14
N TRP A 263 4.57 14.90 15.66
CA TRP A 263 4.81 13.76 16.52
C TRP A 263 6.32 13.54 16.64
N LYS A 264 6.89 13.92 17.80
CA LYS A 264 8.29 13.64 18.12
C LYS A 264 8.51 12.11 18.19
N ASP A 265 9.62 11.65 17.63
CA ASP A 265 10.02 10.23 17.59
C ASP A 265 9.12 9.34 16.69
N TYR A 266 8.43 9.95 15.73
CA TYR A 266 7.64 9.24 14.72
C TYR A 266 8.51 8.80 13.53
N ASP A 267 8.26 7.60 13.03
CA ASP A 267 9.03 6.96 11.95
C ASP A 267 8.33 6.95 10.57
N GLY A 268 7.17 7.60 10.44
CA GLY A 268 6.38 7.54 9.22
C GLY A 268 5.18 6.59 9.31
N PHE A 269 4.13 6.92 8.56
CA PHE A 269 3.02 6.04 8.23
C PHE A 269 3.32 5.42 6.87
N LYS A 270 3.05 4.12 6.77
CA LYS A 270 3.28 3.31 5.59
C LYS A 270 2.02 3.18 4.74
N ASP A 271 0.86 3.18 5.37
CA ASP A 271 -0.41 2.96 4.72
C ASP A 271 -1.54 3.69 5.44
N SER A 272 -2.62 4.01 4.74
CA SER A 272 -3.79 4.66 5.34
C SER A 272 -5.10 4.35 4.62
N ALA A 273 -6.19 4.23 5.37
CA ALA A 273 -7.53 4.13 4.80
C ALA A 273 -8.57 4.78 5.71
N TRP A 274 -9.67 5.23 5.10
CA TRP A 274 -10.86 5.61 5.83
C TRP A 274 -11.78 4.39 5.95
N PHE A 275 -12.12 4.02 7.17
CA PHE A 275 -12.99 2.87 7.43
C PHE A 275 -13.77 3.07 8.73
N ALA A 276 -15.02 2.61 8.76
CA ALA A 276 -15.90 2.68 9.93
C ALA A 276 -15.94 4.08 10.61
N GLY A 277 -15.93 5.14 9.80
CA GLY A 277 -16.06 6.53 10.28
C GLY A 277 -14.76 7.19 10.75
N ARG A 278 -13.59 6.57 10.56
CA ARG A 278 -12.32 7.12 11.01
C ARG A 278 -11.13 6.80 10.09
N LEU A 279 -10.05 7.55 10.27
CA LEU A 279 -8.77 7.32 9.61
C LEU A 279 -7.99 6.24 10.37
N TRP A 280 -7.55 5.22 9.64
CA TRP A 280 -6.63 4.17 10.08
C TRP A 280 -5.30 4.33 9.36
N CYS A 281 -4.18 4.17 10.07
CA CYS A 281 -2.83 4.24 9.50
C CYS A 281 -1.94 3.14 10.05
N THR A 282 -1.09 2.53 9.22
CA THR A 282 -0.02 1.64 9.69
C THR A 282 1.28 2.41 9.82
N GLY A 283 2.07 2.12 10.85
CA GLY A 283 3.42 2.71 11.01
C GLY A 283 4.47 2.01 10.14
N VAL A 284 5.52 2.73 9.73
CA VAL A 284 6.65 2.15 8.96
C VAL A 284 7.37 1.05 9.73
N LYS A 285 7.53 1.21 11.05
CA LYS A 285 8.10 0.19 11.95
C LYS A 285 7.06 -0.78 12.54
N GLY A 286 5.80 -0.71 12.09
CA GLY A 286 4.68 -1.46 12.66
C GLY A 286 3.73 -0.58 13.49
N GLY A 287 2.69 -1.19 14.02
CA GLY A 287 1.61 -0.50 14.73
C GLY A 287 0.44 -0.14 13.81
N LEU A 288 -0.78 -0.32 14.32
CA LEU A 288 -1.99 0.24 13.74
C LEU A 288 -2.43 1.44 14.57
N TYR A 289 -2.72 2.55 13.91
CA TYR A 289 -3.06 3.81 14.54
C TYR A 289 -4.37 4.34 13.99
N VAL A 290 -5.06 5.13 14.80
CA VAL A 290 -6.31 5.76 14.44
C VAL A 290 -6.31 7.21 14.86
N LEU A 291 -6.93 8.06 14.04
CA LEU A 291 -7.15 9.45 14.41
C LEU A 291 -8.23 9.49 15.50
N GLN A 292 -7.89 10.11 16.64
CA GLN A 292 -8.81 10.36 17.75
C GLN A 292 -8.64 11.81 18.21
N GLY A 293 -9.63 12.65 17.90
CA GLY A 293 -9.55 14.09 18.13
C GLY A 293 -8.40 14.72 17.32
N ARG A 294 -7.38 15.22 18.02
CA ARG A 294 -6.21 15.89 17.43
C ARG A 294 -4.92 15.07 17.52
N ARG A 295 -5.01 13.75 17.68
CA ARG A 295 -3.86 12.86 17.82
C ARG A 295 -4.08 11.53 17.09
N MET A 296 -2.99 10.94 16.65
CA MET A 296 -2.96 9.52 16.26
C MET A 296 -2.70 8.72 17.53
N VAL A 297 -3.56 7.73 17.80
CA VAL A 297 -3.43 6.83 18.95
C VAL A 297 -3.29 5.40 18.44
N LEU A 298 -2.55 4.56 19.16
CA LEU A 298 -2.52 3.13 18.85
C LEU A 298 -3.95 2.58 18.88
N ALA A 299 -4.30 1.76 17.90
CA ALA A 299 -5.64 1.22 17.76
C ALA A 299 -6.07 0.38 18.97
N GLN A 300 -5.12 -0.26 19.67
CA GLN A 300 -5.41 -0.98 20.91
C GLN A 300 -5.84 -0.09 22.08
N ASP A 301 -5.38 1.17 22.07
CA ASP A 301 -5.65 2.17 23.11
C ASP A 301 -6.78 3.13 22.69
N ALA A 302 -7.42 2.86 21.55
CA ALA A 302 -8.51 3.68 21.04
C ALA A 302 -9.76 3.54 21.92
N ARG A 303 -10.48 4.65 22.14
CA ARG A 303 -11.72 4.65 22.95
C ARG A 303 -12.86 3.93 22.25
N GLU A 304 -12.92 4.10 20.94
CA GLU A 304 -13.92 3.49 20.07
C GLU A 304 -13.24 2.43 19.22
N GLN A 305 -13.90 1.29 19.02
CA GLN A 305 -13.45 0.20 18.14
C GLN A 305 -11.98 -0.22 18.38
N PRO A 306 -11.55 -0.50 19.63
CA PRO A 306 -10.18 -0.85 19.89
C PRO A 306 -9.80 -2.16 19.20
N MET A 307 -8.57 -2.21 18.70
CA MET A 307 -7.98 -3.45 18.20
C MET A 307 -7.48 -4.29 19.39
N PRO A 308 -7.73 -5.60 19.43
CA PRO A 308 -7.10 -6.45 20.45
C PRO A 308 -5.56 -6.37 20.39
N TRP A 309 -4.91 -6.24 21.56
CA TRP A 309 -3.46 -5.97 21.67
C TRP A 309 -2.59 -7.05 21.03
N GLU A 310 -3.11 -8.29 20.94
CA GLU A 310 -2.43 -9.44 20.33
C GLU A 310 -2.16 -9.23 18.83
N TYR A 311 -2.74 -8.20 18.22
CA TYR A 311 -2.66 -7.92 16.78
C TYR A 311 -1.92 -6.60 16.46
N ALA A 312 -1.63 -5.75 17.44
CA ALA A 312 -1.26 -4.36 17.16
C ALA A 312 0.19 -4.16 16.70
N SER A 313 1.14 -4.99 17.15
CA SER A 313 2.58 -4.66 17.06
C SER A 313 3.21 -4.81 15.67
N ALA A 314 2.59 -5.57 14.76
CA ALA A 314 3.20 -5.91 13.46
C ALA A 314 2.32 -5.57 12.23
N ALA A 315 1.38 -4.61 12.37
CA ALA A 315 0.54 -4.18 11.25
C ALA A 315 1.39 -3.39 10.24
N ARG A 316 1.38 -3.80 8.96
CA ARG A 316 2.19 -3.16 7.92
C ARG A 316 1.35 -2.60 6.78
N ARG A 317 0.33 -3.34 6.35
CA ARG A 317 -0.50 -3.00 5.20
C ARG A 317 -1.97 -3.17 5.53
N LEU A 318 -2.82 -2.38 4.88
CA LEU A 318 -4.25 -2.45 5.03
C LEU A 318 -4.96 -2.21 3.69
N ASP A 319 -6.16 -2.77 3.56
CA ASP A 319 -7.04 -2.53 2.41
C ASP A 319 -8.49 -2.60 2.87
N VAL A 320 -9.36 -1.83 2.23
CA VAL A 320 -10.80 -1.78 2.54
C VAL A 320 -11.55 -2.42 1.40
N SER A 321 -12.42 -3.40 1.70
CA SER A 321 -13.28 -3.99 0.68
C SER A 321 -14.08 -2.87 -0.02
N PRO A 322 -14.26 -2.90 -1.34
CA PRO A 322 -14.98 -1.88 -2.10
C PRO A 322 -16.46 -1.76 -1.77
N ASP A 323 -17.08 -2.75 -1.15
CA ASP A 323 -18.41 -2.53 -0.54
C ASP A 323 -18.33 -1.65 0.72
N GLY A 324 -17.12 -1.31 1.17
CA GLY A 324 -16.81 -0.45 2.30
C GLY A 324 -17.03 -1.13 3.65
N ARG A 325 -17.22 -2.46 3.69
CA ARG A 325 -17.70 -3.18 4.89
C ARG A 325 -16.62 -3.92 5.65
N THR A 326 -15.44 -4.14 5.08
CA THR A 326 -14.38 -4.90 5.74
C THR A 326 -13.04 -4.23 5.54
N LEU A 327 -12.34 -3.95 6.63
CA LEU A 327 -10.93 -3.61 6.64
C LEU A 327 -10.11 -4.88 6.80
N LEU A 328 -9.19 -5.15 5.88
CA LEU A 328 -8.15 -6.16 5.98
C LEU A 328 -6.86 -5.50 6.47
N ILE A 329 -6.20 -6.11 7.46
CA ILE A 329 -4.91 -5.67 7.97
C ILE A 329 -3.98 -6.89 8.00
N ALA A 330 -2.75 -6.71 7.54
CA ALA A 330 -1.75 -7.77 7.61
C ALA A 330 -0.33 -7.22 7.83
N GLY A 331 0.54 -8.10 8.30
CA GLY A 331 1.98 -7.85 8.38
C GLY A 331 2.70 -8.93 9.17
N GLY A 332 3.94 -9.23 8.79
CA GLY A 332 4.70 -10.30 9.43
C GLY A 332 3.98 -11.64 9.26
N VAL A 333 3.69 -12.34 10.34
CA VAL A 333 3.07 -13.68 10.30
C VAL A 333 1.59 -13.71 10.68
N TRP A 334 0.86 -12.59 10.53
CA TRP A 334 -0.55 -12.51 10.90
C TRP A 334 -1.37 -11.62 9.97
N ALA A 335 -2.69 -11.86 9.97
CA ALA A 335 -3.68 -11.00 9.32
C ALA A 335 -5.01 -11.06 10.07
N ALA A 336 -5.79 -9.98 9.99
CA ALA A 336 -7.12 -9.87 10.58
C ALA A 336 -8.06 -9.06 9.68
N GLN A 337 -9.36 -9.32 9.83
CA GLN A 337 -10.44 -8.50 9.27
C GLN A 337 -11.16 -7.75 10.38
N PHE A 338 -11.67 -6.57 10.07
CA PHE A 338 -12.52 -5.78 10.93
C PHE A 338 -13.75 -5.34 10.14
N ASP A 339 -14.96 -5.64 10.63
CA ASP A 339 -16.23 -5.31 9.96
C ASP A 339 -16.82 -3.95 10.39
N GLY A 340 -16.14 -3.23 11.30
CA GLY A 340 -16.62 -1.99 11.90
C GLY A 340 -17.12 -2.17 13.34
N GLU A 341 -17.38 -3.41 13.76
CA GLU A 341 -17.86 -3.76 15.10
C GLU A 341 -16.95 -4.81 15.76
N SER A 342 -16.54 -5.83 15.01
CA SER A 342 -15.84 -7.01 15.50
C SER A 342 -14.57 -7.31 14.70
N TRP A 343 -13.52 -7.69 15.43
CA TRP A 343 -12.26 -8.14 14.85
C TRP A 343 -12.27 -9.65 14.67
N LYS A 344 -11.94 -10.10 13.47
CA LYS A 344 -11.80 -11.52 13.12
C LYS A 344 -10.37 -11.81 12.70
N ARG A 345 -9.62 -12.50 13.55
CA ARG A 345 -8.29 -12.99 13.18
C ARG A 345 -8.39 -14.05 12.08
N LEU A 346 -7.57 -13.87 11.04
CA LEU A 346 -7.44 -14.80 9.93
C LEU A 346 -6.29 -15.78 10.20
N ILE A 347 -5.08 -15.23 10.33
CA ILE A 347 -3.83 -16.01 10.44
C ILE A 347 -3.25 -15.81 11.83
N GLN A 348 -2.79 -16.90 12.45
CA GLN A 348 -1.98 -16.87 13.65
C GLN A 348 -0.64 -17.53 13.34
N GLY A 349 0.40 -16.73 13.14
CA GLY A 349 1.76 -17.23 13.28
C GLY A 349 1.95 -17.78 14.68
N MET A 350 2.65 -18.91 14.81
CA MET A 350 3.21 -19.25 16.11
C MET A 350 4.10 -18.07 16.51
N PRO A 351 3.93 -17.47 17.71
CA PRO A 351 4.94 -16.55 18.18
C PRO A 351 6.29 -17.29 18.10
N PRO A 352 7.40 -16.60 17.75
CA PRO A 352 8.71 -17.21 17.94
C PRO A 352 8.71 -17.80 19.35
N ALA A 353 9.11 -19.07 19.47
CA ALA A 353 9.14 -19.75 20.75
C ALA A 353 9.70 -18.76 21.76
N LYS A 354 8.94 -18.45 22.83
CA LYS A 354 9.49 -17.65 23.92
C LYS A 354 10.86 -18.25 24.20
N ALA A 355 11.90 -17.44 24.14
CA ALA A 355 13.07 -17.71 24.95
C ALA A 355 12.50 -17.83 26.36
N VAL A 356 12.25 -19.07 26.79
CA VAL A 356 12.00 -19.38 28.18
C VAL A 356 13.30 -18.94 28.81
N ALA A 357 13.28 -17.76 29.43
CA ALA A 357 14.29 -17.43 30.40
C ALA A 357 14.15 -18.52 31.46
N ASP A 358 15.01 -19.52 31.37
CA ASP A 358 15.33 -20.43 32.47
C ASP A 358 15.86 -19.56 33.60
N GLY A 359 14.94 -18.96 34.36
CA GLY A 359 15.21 -18.52 35.71
C GLY A 359 15.19 -19.77 36.57
N PRO A 360 16.29 -20.13 37.26
CA PRO A 360 16.26 -21.27 38.15
C PRO A 360 15.26 -20.99 39.27
N LEU A 361 14.34 -21.94 39.47
CA LEU A 361 13.66 -22.12 40.75
C LEU A 361 14.75 -22.26 41.82
N GLN A 362 14.91 -21.25 42.66
CA GLN A 362 15.51 -21.42 43.97
C GLN A 362 14.40 -21.50 45.01
N VAL A 363 14.51 -22.56 45.80
CA VAL A 363 13.65 -22.98 46.92
C VAL A 363 13.63 -21.93 48.02
#